data_AF-A0A7K8QBL9-F1
#
_entry.id   AF-A0A7K8QBL9-F1
#
_cell.length_a   1.000
_cell.length_b   1.000
_cell.length_c   1.000
_cell.angle_alpha   90.00
_cell.angle_beta   90.00
_cell.angle_gamma   90.00
#
_symmetry.space_group_name_H-M   'P 1'
#
loop_
_entity.id
_entity.type
_entity.pdbx_description
1 polymer ?
#
loop_
_entity_poly.entity_id
_entity_poly.type
_entity_poly.pdbx_seq_one_letter_code
_entity_poly.pdbx_strand_id
1 'polypeptide(L)'
;MESPRYERRITKVSLAELLRCFEHPVSEEQAWAICFQCCCKMEQLARELCPPLHSVFIKGSGSIFIHADGTASFKVYHKSGKSIDVGSIQQSEDKLLEYLGLVIYEALDWGIDSQAERELSGPLEKLLCLMLKLDDEPIKPAVTLQDVIKACEEHLPRPSEATSHYETTCRSLFAEYMELQKLVTMIQTSKEGMLLCGFYPAIDLALTGFSEASLWPSVICELQTGVRLRKASERPQRLVSLKECIHSPYQLLLDDIQHKRYTLRKVSDF
;
A
#
# COMPACT_ATOMS: atom_id res chain seq x y z
N MET A 1 1.79 -37.56 16.30
CA MET A 1 2.59 -36.32 16.24
C MET A 1 2.48 -35.80 14.82
N GLU A 2 1.56 -34.87 14.59
CA GLU A 2 1.47 -34.17 13.32
C GLU A 2 2.66 -33.20 13.21
N SER A 3 3.39 -33.27 12.11
CA SER A 3 4.52 -32.38 11.84
C SER A 3 4.05 -30.92 11.77
N PRO A 4 4.79 -29.96 12.34
CA PRO A 4 4.44 -28.56 12.20
C PRO A 4 4.51 -28.20 10.72
N ARG A 5 3.41 -27.69 10.17
CA ARG A 5 3.40 -27.06 8.84
C ARG A 5 4.53 -26.05 8.85
N TYR A 6 5.54 -26.26 8.02
CA TYR A 6 6.64 -25.32 7.82
C TYR A 6 6.02 -24.04 7.25
N GLU A 7 5.73 -23.05 8.10
CA GLU A 7 5.35 -21.72 7.65
C GLU A 7 6.49 -21.21 6.78
N ARG A 8 6.27 -21.24 5.47
CA ARG A 8 7.23 -20.76 4.50
C ARG A 8 7.41 -19.27 4.76
N ARG A 9 8.51 -18.88 5.40
CA ARG A 9 8.85 -17.47 5.58
C ARG A 9 8.91 -16.84 4.20
N ILE A 10 7.97 -15.95 3.93
CA ILE A 10 7.98 -15.12 2.73
C ILE A 10 9.19 -14.21 2.87
N THR A 11 10.16 -14.34 1.97
CA THR A 11 11.40 -13.55 1.99
C THR A 11 11.40 -12.43 0.96
N LYS A 12 10.45 -12.46 0.02
CA LYS A 12 10.26 -11.44 -1.02
C LYS A 12 8.80 -11.42 -1.50
N VAL A 13 8.38 -10.28 -2.00
CA VAL A 13 7.06 -10.02 -2.60
C VAL A 13 7.25 -9.30 -3.92
N SER A 14 6.42 -9.57 -4.93
CA SER A 14 6.46 -8.79 -6.16
C SER A 14 5.80 -7.42 -5.99
N LEU A 15 6.25 -6.41 -6.73
CA LEU A 15 5.64 -5.08 -6.69
C LEU A 15 4.15 -5.12 -7.10
N ALA A 16 3.78 -6.01 -8.03
CA ALA A 16 2.38 -6.23 -8.39
C ALA A 16 1.50 -6.76 -7.24
N GLU A 17 2.02 -7.71 -6.44
CA GLU A 17 1.31 -8.23 -5.26
C GLU A 17 1.18 -7.15 -4.19
N LEU A 18 2.22 -6.33 -4.01
CA LEU A 18 2.21 -5.24 -3.07
C LEU A 18 1.15 -4.19 -3.44
N LEU A 19 1.15 -3.71 -4.69
CA LEU A 19 0.17 -2.73 -5.18
C LEU A 19 -1.27 -3.25 -5.06
N ARG A 20 -1.49 -4.54 -5.35
CA ARG A 20 -2.80 -5.19 -5.16
C ARG A 20 -3.19 -5.32 -3.69
N CYS A 21 -2.24 -5.56 -2.79
CA CYS A 21 -2.50 -5.71 -1.37
C CYS A 21 -2.79 -4.36 -0.70
N PHE A 22 -2.13 -3.30 -1.16
CA PHE A 22 -2.24 -1.96 -0.61
C PHE A 22 -3.43 -1.19 -1.18
N GLU A 23 -3.84 -1.51 -2.41
CA GLU A 23 -4.90 -0.79 -3.14
C GLU A 23 -4.65 0.72 -3.26
N HIS A 24 -3.37 1.14 -3.19
CA HIS A 24 -2.93 2.51 -3.39
C HIS A 24 -1.57 2.51 -4.11
N PRO A 25 -1.21 3.60 -4.81
CA PRO A 25 0.09 3.71 -5.46
C PRO A 25 1.24 3.80 -4.45
N VAL A 26 2.45 3.55 -4.93
CA VAL A 26 3.65 3.78 -4.10
C VAL A 26 3.84 5.28 -3.84
N SER A 27 4.48 5.62 -2.72
CA SER A 27 4.92 6.99 -2.47
C SER A 27 6.12 7.34 -3.37
N GLU A 28 6.40 8.63 -3.53
CA GLU A 28 7.60 9.07 -4.27
C GLU A 28 8.88 8.51 -3.64
N GLU A 29 8.96 8.51 -2.31
CA GLU A 29 10.14 8.01 -1.60
C GLU A 29 10.32 6.48 -1.80
N GLN A 30 9.22 5.73 -1.85
CA GLN A 30 9.26 4.31 -2.21
C GLN A 30 9.69 4.10 -3.66
N ALA A 31 9.24 4.95 -4.58
CA ALA A 31 9.66 4.91 -5.99
C ALA A 31 11.17 5.17 -6.14
N TRP A 32 11.71 6.18 -5.46
CA TRP A 32 13.16 6.44 -5.40
C TRP A 32 13.93 5.23 -4.85
N ALA A 33 13.45 4.64 -3.75
CA ALA A 33 14.09 3.49 -3.12
C ALA A 33 14.12 2.26 -4.04
N ILE A 34 13.00 1.92 -4.68
CA ILE A 34 12.91 0.79 -5.60
C ILE A 34 13.81 1.02 -6.81
N CYS A 35 13.80 2.25 -7.36
CA CYS A 35 14.64 2.63 -8.49
C CYS A 35 16.13 2.49 -8.17
N PHE A 36 16.58 3.09 -7.07
CA PHE A 36 17.97 3.04 -6.61
C PHE A 36 18.44 1.60 -6.39
N GLN A 37 17.68 0.81 -5.61
CA GLN A 37 18.03 -0.57 -5.29
C GLN A 37 18.09 -1.45 -6.56
N CYS A 38 17.16 -1.28 -7.50
CA CYS A 38 17.19 -1.99 -8.77
C CYS A 38 18.41 -1.59 -9.62
N CYS A 39 18.74 -0.29 -9.69
CA CYS A 39 19.90 0.17 -10.46
C CYS A 39 21.22 -0.32 -9.87
N CYS A 40 21.40 -0.23 -8.55
CA CYS A 40 22.56 -0.80 -7.87
C CYS A 40 22.68 -2.31 -8.12
N LYS A 41 21.55 -3.04 -8.14
CA LYS A 41 21.56 -4.47 -8.41
C LYS A 41 21.95 -4.80 -9.85
N MET A 42 21.46 -4.03 -10.83
CA MET A 42 21.89 -4.15 -12.22
C MET A 42 23.39 -3.88 -12.37
N GLU A 43 23.90 -2.84 -11.71
CA GLU A 43 25.32 -2.49 -11.73
C GLU A 43 26.19 -3.60 -11.11
N GLN A 44 25.77 -4.19 -9.99
CA GLN A 44 26.43 -5.34 -9.38
C GLN A 44 26.49 -6.54 -10.35
N LEU A 45 25.36 -6.88 -10.99
CA LEU A 45 25.31 -7.98 -11.95
C LEU A 45 26.20 -7.73 -13.18
N ALA A 46 26.29 -6.47 -13.64
CA ALA A 46 27.17 -6.08 -14.73
C ALA A 46 28.66 -6.22 -14.37
N ARG A 47 29.03 -6.06 -13.08
CA ARG A 47 30.40 -6.25 -12.58
C ARG A 47 30.74 -7.72 -12.29
N GLU A 48 29.77 -8.50 -11.80
CA GLU A 48 29.96 -9.89 -11.36
C GLU A 48 29.89 -10.92 -12.50
N LEU A 49 29.10 -10.69 -13.55
CA LEU A 49 28.95 -11.62 -14.67
C LEU A 49 29.55 -11.06 -15.97
N CYS A 50 30.65 -11.66 -16.43
CA CYS A 50 30.94 -11.80 -17.85
C CYS A 50 30.25 -13.10 -18.32
N PRO A 51 29.06 -13.10 -18.98
CA PRO A 51 28.52 -12.13 -19.94
C PRO A 51 27.26 -11.35 -19.44
N PRO A 52 26.77 -10.36 -20.22
CA PRO A 52 26.12 -9.13 -19.72
C PRO A 52 24.71 -9.30 -19.14
N LEU A 53 23.99 -8.20 -18.88
CA LEU A 53 22.57 -8.09 -18.42
C LEU A 53 21.51 -8.87 -19.25
N HIS A 54 21.92 -9.81 -20.10
CA HIS A 54 21.17 -10.70 -20.99
C HIS A 54 20.18 -11.61 -20.27
N SER A 55 20.33 -11.75 -18.96
CA SER A 55 19.43 -12.52 -18.11
C SER A 55 18.39 -11.63 -17.42
N VAL A 56 18.58 -10.32 -17.38
CA VAL A 56 17.67 -9.38 -16.72
C VAL A 56 16.40 -9.23 -17.55
N PHE A 57 15.26 -9.32 -16.89
CA PHE A 57 13.97 -9.16 -17.53
C PHE A 57 13.05 -8.30 -16.68
N ILE A 58 12.82 -7.07 -17.14
CA ILE A 58 11.86 -6.14 -16.55
C ILE A 58 10.68 -6.03 -17.51
N LYS A 59 9.52 -6.54 -17.08
CA LYS A 59 8.25 -6.45 -17.79
C LYS A 59 7.12 -6.32 -16.78
N GLY A 60 6.66 -5.09 -16.59
CA GLY A 60 5.61 -4.73 -15.64
C GLY A 60 6.03 -4.92 -14.18
N SER A 61 5.18 -4.46 -13.27
CA SER A 61 5.38 -4.55 -11.81
C SER A 61 5.55 -5.98 -11.28
N GLY A 62 5.03 -7.00 -11.98
CA GLY A 62 5.21 -8.41 -11.61
C GLY A 62 6.62 -8.97 -11.87
N SER A 63 7.54 -8.16 -12.39
CA SER A 63 8.94 -8.53 -12.60
C SER A 63 9.89 -7.99 -11.54
N ILE A 64 9.45 -7.03 -10.72
CA ILE A 64 10.21 -6.42 -9.63
C ILE A 64 9.82 -7.07 -8.31
N PHE A 65 10.79 -7.30 -7.43
CA PHE A 65 10.62 -7.89 -6.11
C PHE A 65 11.24 -7.02 -5.03
N ILE A 66 10.53 -6.89 -3.92
CA ILE A 66 11.01 -6.26 -2.69
C ILE A 66 11.29 -7.37 -1.68
N HIS A 67 12.47 -7.34 -1.06
CA HIS A 67 12.95 -8.39 -0.17
C HIS A 67 12.87 -7.96 1.29
N ALA A 68 12.80 -8.95 2.18
CA ALA A 68 12.74 -8.75 3.62
C ALA A 68 14.00 -8.08 4.21
N ASP A 69 15.13 -8.15 3.50
CA ASP A 69 16.39 -7.51 3.88
C ASP A 69 16.45 -6.02 3.47
N GLY A 70 15.46 -5.53 2.72
CA GLY A 70 15.43 -4.15 2.21
C GLY A 70 16.04 -3.98 0.82
N THR A 71 16.50 -5.04 0.17
CA THR A 71 16.94 -4.98 -1.22
C THR A 71 15.75 -5.06 -2.19
N ALA A 72 15.94 -4.55 -3.41
CA ALA A 72 15.04 -4.78 -4.52
C ALA A 72 15.75 -5.55 -5.64
N SER A 73 15.02 -6.44 -6.31
CA SER A 73 15.54 -7.21 -7.43
C SER A 73 14.51 -7.35 -8.54
N PHE A 74 14.90 -7.99 -9.63
CA PHE A 74 14.04 -8.27 -10.78
C PHE A 74 14.16 -9.73 -11.21
N LYS A 75 13.34 -10.16 -12.15
CA LYS A 75 13.44 -11.50 -12.75
C LYS A 75 14.75 -11.64 -13.52
N VAL A 76 15.46 -12.74 -13.27
CA VAL A 76 16.72 -13.08 -13.93
C VAL A 76 16.59 -14.49 -14.53
N TYR A 77 16.82 -14.64 -15.83
CA TYR A 77 16.81 -15.94 -16.53
C TYR A 77 18.24 -16.48 -16.70
N HIS A 78 18.53 -17.61 -16.07
CA HIS A 78 19.75 -18.36 -16.38
C HIS A 78 19.50 -19.27 -17.58
N LYS A 79 20.17 -19.03 -18.71
CA LYS A 79 20.15 -19.99 -19.83
C LYS A 79 20.86 -21.28 -19.40
N SER A 80 20.11 -22.32 -19.03
CA SER A 80 20.66 -23.68 -19.00
C SER A 80 20.90 -24.11 -20.45
N GLY A 81 22.16 -24.40 -20.81
CA GLY A 81 22.54 -24.72 -22.19
C GLY A 81 21.81 -25.95 -22.75
N LYS A 82 20.70 -25.74 -23.47
CA LYS A 82 20.19 -26.52 -24.62
C LYS A 82 18.76 -26.08 -24.96
N SER A 83 18.64 -25.05 -25.79
CA SER A 83 17.68 -24.99 -26.91
C SER A 83 17.88 -23.66 -27.64
N ILE A 84 18.08 -23.77 -28.95
CA ILE A 84 17.95 -22.68 -29.93
C ILE A 84 16.44 -22.49 -30.17
N ASP A 85 16.04 -21.27 -30.50
CA ASP A 85 14.69 -20.78 -30.84
C ASP A 85 13.77 -20.38 -29.66
N VAL A 86 14.01 -19.17 -29.12
CA VAL A 86 13.08 -18.02 -29.11
C VAL A 86 13.86 -16.84 -28.52
N GLY A 87 14.15 -15.82 -29.35
CA GLY A 87 14.54 -14.45 -28.98
C GLY A 87 15.45 -14.27 -27.77
N SER A 88 16.77 -14.42 -27.95
CA SER A 88 17.76 -13.90 -26.99
C SER A 88 17.72 -12.37 -27.02
N ILE A 89 16.77 -11.74 -26.31
CA ILE A 89 16.70 -10.28 -26.21
C ILE A 89 17.88 -9.82 -25.36
N GLN A 90 18.96 -9.44 -26.03
CA GLN A 90 20.04 -8.66 -25.43
C GLN A 90 19.44 -7.29 -25.09
N GLN A 91 19.14 -7.03 -23.81
CA GLN A 91 18.67 -5.72 -23.37
C GLN A 91 19.89 -4.83 -23.09
N SER A 92 19.98 -3.70 -23.77
CA SER A 92 20.95 -2.66 -23.42
C SER A 92 20.59 -2.06 -22.06
N GLU A 93 21.59 -1.51 -21.37
CA GLU A 93 21.42 -0.78 -20.11
C GLU A 93 20.34 0.29 -20.22
N ASP A 94 20.43 1.09 -21.27
CA ASP A 94 19.46 2.13 -21.64
C ASP A 94 18.03 1.59 -21.83
N LYS A 95 17.85 0.39 -22.39
CA LYS A 95 16.52 -0.24 -22.49
C LYS A 95 16.02 -0.78 -21.16
N LEU A 96 16.89 -1.27 -20.30
CA LEU A 96 16.52 -1.72 -18.95
C LEU A 96 16.07 -0.55 -18.07
N LEU A 97 16.73 0.61 -18.19
CA LEU A 97 16.31 1.83 -17.54
C LEU A 97 14.95 2.31 -18.04
N GLU A 98 14.70 2.27 -19.34
CA GLU A 98 13.39 2.58 -19.92
C GLU A 98 12.29 1.67 -19.35
N TYR A 99 12.53 0.35 -19.29
CA TYR A 99 11.56 -0.58 -18.68
C TYR A 99 11.37 -0.36 -17.18
N LEU A 100 12.44 -0.07 -16.43
CA LEU A 100 12.34 0.24 -15.01
C LEU A 100 11.54 1.53 -14.81
N GLY A 101 11.82 2.58 -15.58
CA GLY A 101 11.12 3.85 -15.53
C GLY A 101 9.62 3.68 -15.77
N LEU A 102 9.24 2.86 -16.76
CA LEU A 102 7.84 2.53 -17.03
C LEU A 102 7.18 1.85 -15.82
N VAL A 103 7.84 0.86 -15.22
CA VAL A 103 7.28 0.13 -14.06
C VAL A 103 7.15 1.04 -12.83
N ILE A 104 8.10 1.94 -12.61
CA ILE A 104 8.03 2.92 -11.53
C ILE A 104 6.87 3.89 -11.75
N TYR A 105 6.72 4.42 -12.97
CA TYR A 105 5.60 5.30 -13.33
C TYR A 105 4.24 4.59 -13.15
N GLU A 106 4.10 3.36 -13.66
CA GLU A 106 2.89 2.54 -13.48
C GLU A 106 2.56 2.29 -12.00
N ALA A 107 3.58 2.14 -11.14
CA ALA A 107 3.39 1.95 -9.70
C ALA A 107 2.98 3.25 -8.99
N LEU A 108 3.46 4.40 -9.46
CA LEU A 108 3.08 5.73 -8.97
C LEU A 108 1.67 6.12 -9.41
N ASP A 109 1.25 5.66 -10.59
CA ASP A 109 -0.06 5.92 -11.20
C ASP A 109 -1.11 4.84 -10.89
N TRP A 110 -0.78 3.89 -10.02
CA TRP A 110 -1.66 2.77 -9.70
C TRP A 110 -3.00 3.23 -9.12
N GLY A 111 -4.10 2.80 -9.76
CA GLY A 111 -5.46 3.09 -9.30
C GLY A 111 -5.98 4.48 -9.70
N ILE A 112 -5.22 5.24 -10.49
CA ILE A 112 -5.65 6.52 -11.06
C ILE A 112 -6.42 6.26 -12.35
N ASP A 113 -7.46 7.08 -12.62
CA ASP A 113 -8.24 6.97 -13.84
C ASP A 113 -7.48 7.55 -15.05
N SER A 114 -7.83 7.12 -16.26
CA SER A 114 -7.11 7.56 -17.47
C SER A 114 -7.32 9.03 -17.87
N GLN A 115 -8.09 9.79 -17.09
CA GLN A 115 -8.34 11.22 -17.30
C GLN A 115 -7.64 12.09 -16.25
N ALA A 116 -7.06 11.47 -15.23
CA ALA A 116 -6.29 12.11 -14.18
C ALA A 116 -4.85 11.65 -14.27
N GLU A 117 -3.91 12.57 -14.06
CA GLU A 117 -2.50 12.26 -13.94
C GLU A 117 -2.03 12.65 -12.54
N ARG A 118 -1.13 11.85 -11.97
CA ARG A 118 -0.51 12.18 -10.70
C ARG A 118 0.46 13.35 -10.87
N GLU A 119 0.29 14.39 -10.07
CA GLU A 119 1.30 15.43 -9.91
C GLU A 119 2.51 14.86 -9.15
N LEU A 120 3.67 14.82 -9.81
CA LEU A 120 4.94 14.38 -9.22
C LEU A 120 5.79 15.58 -8.82
N SER A 121 6.68 15.39 -7.84
CA SER A 121 7.72 16.39 -7.58
C SER A 121 8.63 16.57 -8.80
N GLY A 122 9.03 17.82 -9.05
CA GLY A 122 9.89 18.16 -10.19
C GLY A 122 11.19 17.33 -10.29
N PRO A 123 11.88 16.96 -9.19
CA PRO A 123 13.03 16.06 -9.26
C PRO A 123 12.68 14.65 -9.75
N LEU A 124 11.57 14.07 -9.29
CA LEU A 124 11.16 12.71 -9.68
C LEU A 124 10.65 12.68 -11.12
N GLU A 125 9.87 13.68 -11.51
CA GLU A 125 9.43 13.86 -12.90
C GLU A 125 10.64 13.93 -13.84
N LYS A 126 11.65 14.75 -13.52
CA LYS A 126 12.90 14.83 -14.31
C LYS A 126 13.62 13.49 -14.41
N LEU A 127 13.70 12.73 -13.33
CA LEU A 127 14.31 11.39 -13.37
C LEU A 127 13.54 10.47 -14.32
N LEU A 128 12.21 10.45 -14.22
CA LEU A 128 11.37 9.59 -15.07
C LEU A 128 11.43 10.02 -16.53
N CYS A 129 11.37 11.32 -16.84
CA CYS A 129 11.57 11.84 -18.21
C CYS A 129 12.92 11.37 -18.79
N LEU A 130 13.97 11.41 -17.99
CA LEU A 130 15.30 10.96 -18.37
C LEU A 130 15.35 9.44 -18.62
N MET A 131 14.76 8.62 -17.75
CA MET A 131 14.70 7.15 -17.93
C MET A 131 13.80 6.75 -19.11
N LEU A 132 12.72 7.48 -19.35
CA LEU A 132 11.72 7.22 -20.40
C LEU A 132 12.04 7.88 -21.74
N LYS A 133 13.13 8.66 -21.82
CA LYS A 133 13.55 9.41 -23.03
C LYS A 133 12.47 10.35 -23.55
N LEU A 134 11.80 11.04 -22.63
CA LEU A 134 10.79 12.05 -22.94
C LEU A 134 11.40 13.44 -23.14
N ASP A 135 12.71 13.61 -22.89
CA ASP A 135 13.43 14.84 -23.19
C ASP A 135 13.63 14.99 -24.71
N ASP A 136 13.04 16.03 -25.32
CA ASP A 136 13.17 16.36 -26.74
C ASP A 136 14.55 16.94 -27.15
N GLU A 137 15.53 16.95 -26.25
CA GLU A 137 16.83 17.57 -26.49
C GLU A 137 17.71 16.70 -27.42
N PRO A 138 18.03 17.17 -28.65
CA PRO A 138 18.53 16.33 -29.73
C PRO A 138 19.98 15.82 -29.55
N ILE A 139 20.66 16.16 -28.45
CA ILE A 139 22.09 15.88 -28.25
C ILE A 139 22.42 15.57 -26.77
N LYS A 140 21.67 14.69 -26.12
CA LYS A 140 22.07 14.13 -24.81
C LYS A 140 22.70 12.75 -24.99
N PRO A 141 23.81 12.43 -24.29
CA PRO A 141 24.34 11.08 -24.25
C PRO A 141 23.31 10.10 -23.67
N ALA A 142 23.43 8.83 -24.04
CA ALA A 142 22.57 7.78 -23.50
C ALA A 142 22.70 7.72 -21.97
N VAL A 143 21.56 7.60 -21.29
CA VAL A 143 21.49 7.51 -19.84
C VAL A 143 22.10 6.20 -19.36
N THR A 144 22.93 6.29 -18.33
CA THR A 144 23.55 5.13 -17.67
C THR A 144 22.93 4.86 -16.29
N LEU A 145 23.12 3.65 -15.78
CA LEU A 145 22.80 3.23 -14.41
C LEU A 145 23.47 4.16 -13.40
N GLN A 146 24.69 4.60 -13.69
CA GLN A 146 25.43 5.53 -12.84
C GLN A 146 24.75 6.90 -12.76
N ASP A 147 24.20 7.40 -13.87
CA ASP A 147 23.47 8.67 -13.88
C ASP A 147 22.20 8.58 -13.02
N VAL A 148 21.46 7.47 -13.11
CA VAL A 148 20.25 7.23 -12.32
C VAL A 148 20.58 7.03 -10.84
N ILE A 149 21.61 6.24 -10.52
CA ILE A 149 22.07 6.05 -9.12
C ILE A 149 22.46 7.40 -8.52
N LYS A 150 23.24 8.20 -9.25
CA LYS A 150 23.67 9.53 -8.78
C LYS A 150 22.48 10.47 -8.58
N ALA A 151 21.49 10.47 -9.48
CA ALA A 151 20.27 11.27 -9.30
C ALA A 151 19.50 10.87 -8.04
N CYS A 152 19.40 9.57 -7.75
CA CYS A 152 18.82 9.06 -6.51
C CYS A 152 19.63 9.44 -5.26
N GLU A 153 20.96 9.48 -5.34
CA GLU A 153 21.81 9.93 -4.22
C GLU A 153 21.65 11.43 -3.95
N GLU A 154 21.56 12.24 -5.00
CA GLU A 154 21.38 13.70 -4.94
C GLU A 154 19.99 14.13 -4.47
N HIS A 155 18.98 13.25 -4.58
CA HIS A 155 17.65 13.47 -3.99
C HIS A 155 17.71 13.61 -2.46
N LEU A 156 18.67 12.94 -1.81
CA LEU A 156 18.81 12.98 -0.36
C LEU A 156 19.68 14.15 0.11
N PRO A 157 19.42 14.72 1.30
CA PRO A 157 20.28 15.75 1.89
C PRO A 157 21.75 15.30 2.06
N ARG A 158 21.96 13.99 2.21
CA ARG A 158 23.28 13.36 2.36
C ARG A 158 23.40 12.16 1.41
N PRO A 159 24.05 12.33 0.25
CA PRO A 159 24.27 11.26 -0.73
C PRO A 159 24.88 9.97 -0.16
N SER A 160 25.78 10.10 0.82
CA SER A 160 26.45 8.95 1.45
C SER A 160 25.51 8.02 2.23
N GLU A 161 24.32 8.49 2.61
CA GLU A 161 23.34 7.72 3.37
C GLU A 161 22.35 6.97 2.45
N ALA A 162 22.41 7.17 1.13
CA ALA A 162 21.45 6.64 0.15
C ALA A 162 21.21 5.14 0.26
N THR A 163 22.28 4.34 0.31
CA THR A 163 22.16 2.89 0.44
C THR A 163 21.38 2.48 1.69
N SER A 164 21.75 3.03 2.85
CA SER A 164 21.10 2.71 4.12
C SER A 164 19.65 3.20 4.16
N HIS A 165 19.40 4.39 3.62
CA HIS A 165 18.08 5.02 3.61
C HIS A 165 17.10 4.26 2.72
N TYR A 166 17.50 3.96 1.48
CA TYR A 166 16.66 3.21 0.55
C TYR A 166 16.48 1.75 0.97
N GLU A 167 17.47 1.12 1.59
CA GLU A 167 17.31 -0.21 2.20
C GLU A 167 16.28 -0.18 3.33
N THR A 168 16.31 0.84 4.18
CA THR A 168 15.33 1.01 5.27
C THR A 168 13.92 1.24 4.73
N THR A 169 13.80 2.04 3.67
CA THR A 169 12.52 2.33 3.01
C THR A 169 11.90 1.06 2.41
N CYS A 170 12.66 0.30 1.62
CA CYS A 170 12.20 -0.99 1.07
C CYS A 170 11.88 -2.03 2.15
N ARG A 171 12.66 -2.07 3.24
CA ARG A 171 12.41 -2.99 4.36
C ARG A 171 11.12 -2.64 5.10
N SER A 172 10.87 -1.35 5.30
CA SER A 172 9.63 -0.85 5.93
C SER A 172 8.43 -1.19 5.06
N LEU A 173 8.54 -0.96 3.75
CA LEU A 173 7.53 -1.31 2.75
C LEU A 173 7.21 -2.82 2.76
N PHE A 174 8.23 -3.67 2.84
CA PHE A 174 8.04 -5.12 2.97
C PHE A 174 7.36 -5.50 4.29
N ALA A 175 7.75 -4.88 5.40
CA ALA A 175 7.15 -5.15 6.71
C ALA A 175 5.67 -4.76 6.74
N GLU A 176 5.31 -3.59 6.19
CA GLU A 176 3.93 -3.14 6.05
C GLU A 176 3.08 -4.15 5.25
N TYR A 177 3.60 -4.64 4.12
CA TYR A 177 2.96 -5.72 3.36
C TYR A 177 2.71 -6.97 4.20
N MET A 178 3.72 -7.42 4.96
CA MET A 178 3.59 -8.61 5.79
C MET A 178 2.57 -8.42 6.92
N GLU A 179 2.49 -7.23 7.52
CA GLU A 179 1.48 -6.92 8.53
C GLU A 179 0.07 -6.93 7.94
N LEU A 180 -0.14 -6.34 6.76
CA LEU A 180 -1.44 -6.41 6.08
C LEU A 180 -1.82 -7.84 5.71
N GLN A 181 -0.89 -8.66 5.21
CA GLN A 181 -1.14 -10.07 4.91
C GLN A 181 -1.57 -10.87 6.15
N LYS A 182 -0.94 -10.61 7.31
CA LYS A 182 -1.37 -11.21 8.59
C LYS A 182 -2.79 -10.80 8.95
N LEU A 183 -3.10 -9.50 8.85
CA LEU A 183 -4.44 -8.99 9.13
C LEU A 183 -5.49 -9.63 8.22
N VAL A 184 -5.23 -9.69 6.91
CA VAL A 184 -6.12 -10.35 5.93
C VAL A 184 -6.32 -11.82 6.27
N THR A 185 -5.25 -12.54 6.61
CA THR A 185 -5.33 -13.96 7.00
C THR A 185 -6.13 -14.15 8.29
N MET A 186 -5.96 -13.28 9.29
CA MET A 186 -6.74 -13.32 10.53
C MET A 186 -8.24 -13.08 10.27
N ILE A 187 -8.58 -12.12 9.39
CA ILE A 187 -9.97 -11.86 9.01
C ILE A 187 -10.58 -13.07 8.28
N GLN A 188 -9.85 -13.65 7.32
CA GLN A 188 -10.31 -14.81 6.56
C GLN A 188 -10.52 -16.04 7.44
N THR A 189 -9.54 -16.37 8.29
CA THR A 189 -9.62 -17.52 9.21
C THR A 189 -10.68 -17.33 10.30
N SER A 190 -10.90 -16.10 10.79
CA SER A 190 -12.01 -15.81 11.69
C SER A 190 -13.37 -16.02 11.00
N LYS A 191 -13.51 -15.56 9.76
CA LYS A 191 -14.72 -15.78 8.94
C LYS A 191 -14.97 -17.27 8.69
N GLU A 192 -13.95 -18.04 8.35
CA GLU A 192 -14.04 -19.50 8.16
C GLU A 192 -14.31 -20.25 9.47
N GLY A 193 -13.70 -19.83 10.58
CA GLY A 193 -13.99 -20.36 11.91
C GLY A 193 -15.44 -20.16 12.33
N MET A 194 -16.05 -19.01 11.96
CA MET A 194 -17.49 -18.79 12.10
C MET A 194 -18.32 -19.79 11.26
N LEU A 195 -17.89 -20.10 10.04
CA LEU A 195 -18.55 -21.08 9.18
C LEU A 195 -18.38 -22.53 9.69
N LEU A 196 -17.23 -22.86 10.27
CA LEU A 196 -16.92 -24.18 10.84
C LEU A 196 -17.58 -24.42 12.21
N CYS A 197 -17.90 -23.38 12.97
CA CYS A 197 -18.55 -23.48 14.29
C CYS A 197 -20.07 -23.72 14.21
N GLY A 198 -20.63 -23.96 13.03
CA GLY A 198 -21.92 -24.64 12.89
C GLY A 198 -23.10 -23.96 13.60
N PHE A 199 -23.13 -22.63 13.68
CA PHE A 199 -24.37 -21.92 13.91
C PHE A 199 -24.82 -21.28 12.59
N TYR A 200 -25.98 -21.77 12.16
CA TYR A 200 -26.74 -21.53 10.94
C TYR A 200 -26.42 -22.44 9.74
N PRO A 201 -27.35 -23.36 9.36
CA PRO A 201 -27.35 -23.86 7.99
C PRO A 201 -27.56 -22.66 7.07
N ALA A 202 -26.99 -22.71 5.87
CA ALA A 202 -27.11 -21.72 4.81
C ALA A 202 -28.50 -21.06 4.79
N ILE A 203 -28.62 -19.91 5.46
CA ILE A 203 -29.66 -18.94 5.16
C ILE A 203 -29.03 -18.15 4.03
N ASP A 204 -29.51 -18.48 2.84
CA ASP A 204 -29.56 -17.62 1.68
C ASP A 204 -29.65 -16.14 2.09
N LEU A 205 -29.09 -15.25 1.29
CA LEU A 205 -28.95 -13.82 1.57
C LEU A 205 -30.32 -13.07 1.56
N ALA A 206 -31.37 -13.66 2.13
CA ALA A 206 -32.64 -13.06 2.45
C ALA A 206 -32.59 -12.55 3.89
N LEU A 207 -32.63 -11.22 4.00
CA LEU A 207 -32.78 -10.41 5.21
C LEU A 207 -34.04 -10.79 6.01
N THR A 208 -34.07 -11.95 6.65
CA THR A 208 -35.16 -12.36 7.53
C THR A 208 -34.59 -13.21 8.66
N GLY A 209 -34.34 -12.57 9.81
CA GLY A 209 -33.91 -13.31 11.00
C GLY A 209 -33.12 -12.53 12.05
N PHE A 210 -32.97 -11.21 11.97
CA PHE A 210 -32.61 -10.41 13.16
C PHE A 210 -33.88 -10.24 14.00
N SER A 211 -34.11 -11.14 14.95
CA SER A 211 -35.24 -11.02 15.88
C SER A 211 -34.93 -10.01 16.98
N GLU A 212 -35.74 -8.95 17.02
CA GLU A 212 -36.23 -8.20 18.19
C GLU A 212 -35.20 -7.78 19.25
N ALA A 213 -34.33 -6.83 18.90
CA ALA A 213 -33.85 -5.76 19.79
C ALA A 213 -32.87 -4.79 19.11
N SER A 214 -32.46 -5.03 17.87
CA SER A 214 -31.59 -4.11 17.14
C SER A 214 -32.41 -3.04 16.42
N LEU A 215 -32.30 -1.79 16.88
CA LEU A 215 -32.86 -0.61 16.20
C LEU A 215 -32.12 -0.28 14.89
N TRP A 216 -31.05 -1.01 14.58
CA TRP A 216 -30.16 -0.78 13.44
C TRP A 216 -30.84 -0.74 12.07
N PRO A 217 -31.81 -1.63 11.74
CA PRO A 217 -32.50 -1.56 10.46
C PRO A 217 -33.33 -0.27 10.32
N SER A 218 -33.93 0.22 11.42
CA SER A 218 -34.66 1.50 11.42
C SER A 218 -33.71 2.68 11.27
N VAL A 219 -32.58 2.67 11.98
CA VAL A 219 -31.56 3.74 11.87
C VAL A 219 -31.00 3.81 10.44
N ILE A 220 -30.72 2.68 9.80
CA ILE A 220 -30.23 2.67 8.42
C ILE A 220 -31.29 3.17 7.43
N CYS A 221 -32.57 2.81 7.60
CA CYS A 221 -33.65 3.39 6.79
C CYS A 221 -33.80 4.90 7.00
N GLU A 222 -33.71 5.39 8.23
CA GLU A 222 -33.76 6.83 8.52
C GLU A 222 -32.58 7.60 7.91
N LEU A 223 -31.39 6.99 7.88
CA LEU A 223 -30.21 7.60 7.25
C LEU A 223 -30.31 7.59 5.73
N GLN A 224 -30.84 6.52 5.13
CA GLN A 224 -31.04 6.39 3.69
C GLN A 224 -32.12 7.34 3.16
N THR A 225 -33.10 7.72 4.00
CA THR A 225 -34.11 8.74 3.65
C THR A 225 -33.57 10.18 3.76
N GLY A 226 -32.33 10.34 4.22
CA GLY A 226 -31.62 11.62 4.29
C GLY A 226 -32.02 12.44 5.51
N VAL A 227 -31.05 12.73 6.38
CA VAL A 227 -31.28 13.60 7.54
C VAL A 227 -31.19 15.06 7.09
N ARG A 228 -32.33 15.78 7.08
CA ARG A 228 -32.34 17.22 6.80
C ARG A 228 -31.65 17.97 7.94
N LEU A 229 -30.37 18.30 7.77
CA LEU A 229 -29.67 19.23 8.65
C LEU A 229 -30.39 20.58 8.60
N ARG A 230 -30.98 21.01 9.72
CA ARG A 230 -31.49 22.39 9.82
C ARG A 230 -30.29 23.34 9.76
N LYS A 231 -30.34 24.32 8.87
CA LYS A 231 -29.36 25.43 8.86
C LYS A 231 -29.34 26.09 10.25
N ALA A 232 -28.14 26.29 10.79
CA ALA A 232 -27.91 27.00 12.03
C ALA A 232 -28.20 28.51 11.85
N SER A 233 -29.48 28.86 11.75
CA SER A 233 -29.96 30.22 11.96
C SER A 233 -31.07 30.13 13.00
N GLU A 234 -30.93 30.96 14.03
CA GLU A 234 -31.90 31.21 15.10
C GLU A 234 -32.02 30.12 16.19
N ARG A 235 -31.02 30.11 17.09
CA ARG A 235 -31.31 29.94 18.52
C ARG A 235 -30.88 31.20 19.27
N PRO A 236 -31.71 31.72 20.20
CA PRO A 236 -31.33 32.87 21.02
C PRO A 236 -30.08 32.54 21.82
N GLN A 237 -29.08 33.42 21.75
CA GLN A 237 -27.93 33.40 22.63
C GLN A 237 -28.41 33.47 24.08
N ARG A 238 -28.50 32.34 24.77
CA ARG A 238 -28.35 32.35 26.23
C ARG A 238 -26.86 32.40 26.50
N LEU A 239 -26.36 33.59 26.82
CA LEU A 239 -25.17 33.71 27.65
C LEU A 239 -25.45 32.93 28.95
N VAL A 240 -24.87 31.74 29.08
CA VAL A 240 -24.71 31.10 30.37
C VAL A 240 -23.24 31.19 30.73
N SER A 241 -23.00 31.79 31.89
CA SER A 241 -21.73 32.25 32.40
C SER A 241 -20.61 31.21 32.29
N LEU A 242 -19.48 31.71 31.82
CA LEU A 242 -18.20 31.03 31.63
C LEU A 242 -17.60 30.62 32.98
N LYS A 243 -18.16 29.61 33.66
CA LYS A 243 -17.60 29.06 34.91
C LYS A 243 -18.22 27.72 35.34
N GLU A 244 -18.45 26.82 34.39
CA GLU A 244 -18.68 25.41 34.74
C GLU A 244 -17.64 24.58 34.00
N CYS A 245 -16.79 23.94 34.79
CA CYS A 245 -15.69 23.11 34.34
C CYS A 245 -16.22 22.11 33.32
N ILE A 246 -15.57 22.01 32.15
CA ILE A 246 -15.95 21.11 31.06
C ILE A 246 -15.72 19.68 31.55
N HIS A 247 -16.70 19.11 32.23
CA HIS A 247 -16.74 17.69 32.51
C HIS A 247 -17.04 16.96 31.20
N SER A 248 -16.29 15.89 30.94
CA SER A 248 -16.64 14.95 29.89
C SER A 248 -18.07 14.43 30.12
N PRO A 249 -18.86 14.12 29.07
CA PRO A 249 -20.21 13.56 29.22
C PRO A 249 -20.29 12.38 30.19
N TYR A 250 -19.23 11.58 30.28
CA TYR A 250 -19.08 10.50 31.26
C TYR A 250 -19.06 10.99 32.72
N GLN A 251 -18.34 12.07 32.99
CA GLN A 251 -18.26 12.65 34.34
C GLN A 251 -19.58 13.32 34.75
N LEU A 252 -20.28 13.95 33.81
CA LEU A 252 -21.63 14.49 34.07
C LEU A 252 -22.62 13.37 34.40
N LEU A 253 -22.56 12.25 33.66
CA LEU A 253 -23.40 11.09 33.94
C LEU A 253 -23.08 10.46 35.29
N LEU A 254 -21.80 10.34 35.64
CA LEU A 254 -21.39 9.87 36.97
C LEU A 254 -21.89 10.79 38.09
N ASP A 255 -21.80 12.10 37.89
CA ASP A 255 -22.31 13.10 38.84
C ASP A 255 -23.83 12.98 39.01
N ASP A 256 -24.57 12.78 37.91
CA ASP A 256 -26.02 12.54 37.94
C ASP A 256 -26.39 11.24 38.65
N ILE A 257 -25.63 10.16 38.45
CA ILE A 257 -25.83 8.88 39.16
C ILE A 257 -25.55 9.04 40.66
N GLN A 258 -24.42 9.67 41.02
CA GLN A 258 -24.02 9.89 42.41
C GLN A 258 -25.06 10.73 43.17
N HIS A 259 -25.55 11.80 42.54
CA HIS A 259 -26.54 12.69 43.13
C HIS A 259 -27.99 12.24 42.89
N LYS A 260 -28.20 11.05 42.31
CA LYS A 260 -29.52 10.47 42.01
C LYS A 260 -30.42 11.40 41.19
N ARG A 261 -29.85 12.19 40.29
CA ARG A 261 -30.57 13.09 39.37
C ARG A 261 -31.09 12.31 38.16
N TYR A 262 -31.74 11.17 38.39
CA TYR A 262 -32.31 10.33 37.34
C TYR A 262 -33.71 9.84 37.72
N THR A 263 -34.54 9.56 36.70
CA THR A 263 -35.88 9.00 36.89
C THR A 263 -35.95 7.65 36.20
N LEU A 264 -35.98 6.57 36.98
CA LEU A 264 -36.12 5.21 36.44
C LEU A 264 -37.58 4.92 36.14
N ARG A 265 -37.86 4.37 34.95
CA ARG A 265 -39.16 3.80 34.64
C ARG A 265 -39.20 2.37 35.15
N LYS A 266 -40.29 2.02 35.82
CA LYS A 266 -40.51 0.66 36.34
C LYS A 266 -40.75 -0.28 35.16
N VAL A 267 -39.96 -1.33 35.05
CA VAL A 267 -40.22 -2.43 34.10
C VAL A 267 -41.28 -3.30 34.75
N SER A 268 -42.42 -3.48 34.08
CA SER A 268 -43.43 -4.44 34.50
C SER A 268 -42.95 -5.83 34.09
N ASP A 269 -42.87 -6.74 35.05
CA ASP A 269 -42.58 -8.14 34.79
C ASP A 269 -43.69 -8.72 33.89
N PHE A 270 -43.29 -9.37 32.80
CA PHE A 270 -44.18 -10.10 31.89
C PHE A 270 -44.68 -11.39 32.53
#